data_AF-A0A536ECL7-F1
#
_entry.id   AF-A0A536ECL7-F1
#
_cell.length_a   1.000
_cell.length_b   1.000
_cell.length_c   1.000
_cell.angle_alpha   90.00
_cell.angle_beta   90.00
_cell.angle_gamma   90.00
#
_symmetry.space_group_name_H-M   'P 1'
#
loop_
_entity.id
_entity.type
_entity.pdbx_description
1 polymer ?
#
loop_
_entity_poly.entity_id
_entity_poly.type
_entity_poly.pdbx_seq_one_letter_code
_entity_poly.pdbx_strand_id
1 'polypeptide(L)'
;MGGSLFLSRSRRASARDQRGSVTSDVRLHGDRVVLRPATEQDLPRFSAILQTPEVSAWWGLPSTPDALRHEVFADDIVTFAIEVDGATVGLIQCHEETTPGYRSAGLDIALAPKHQGQA
;
A
#
# COMPACT_ATOMS: atom_id res chain seq x y z
N MET A 1 3.11 27.49 -12.79
CA MET A 1 1.70 27.06 -12.72
C MET A 1 1.70 25.55 -12.74
N GLY A 2 1.18 24.93 -11.68
CA GLY A 2 1.24 23.47 -11.44
C GLY A 2 1.09 23.23 -9.94
N GLY A 3 -0.12 23.43 -9.45
CA GLY A 3 -0.44 23.42 -8.02
C GLY A 3 -0.44 22.00 -7.46
N SER A 4 0.37 21.80 -6.42
CA SER A 4 0.33 20.64 -5.55
C SER A 4 -0.92 20.71 -4.69
N LEU A 5 -1.88 19.82 -4.92
CA LEU A 5 -3.12 19.71 -4.15
C LEU A 5 -2.89 18.83 -2.92
N PHE A 6 -2.18 19.36 -1.92
CA PHE A 6 -2.22 18.84 -0.56
C PHE A 6 -3.32 19.58 0.21
N LEU A 7 -4.50 18.97 0.34
CA LEU A 7 -5.55 19.51 1.18
C LEU A 7 -5.39 18.97 2.62
N SER A 8 -4.62 19.71 3.42
CA SER A 8 -4.59 19.57 4.87
C SER A 8 -5.94 19.98 5.46
N ARG A 9 -6.63 19.08 6.18
CA ARG A 9 -7.71 19.45 7.11
C ARG A 9 -7.76 18.57 8.36
N SER A 10 -7.88 19.28 9.48
CA SER A 10 -7.72 18.83 10.85
C SER A 10 -8.79 17.85 11.37
N ARG A 11 -8.32 17.09 12.38
CA ARG A 11 -8.92 16.02 13.18
C ARG A 11 -10.36 16.26 13.68
N ARG A 12 -11.15 15.19 13.63
CA ARG A 12 -11.96 14.76 14.77
C ARG A 12 -11.91 13.22 14.88
N ALA A 13 -11.22 12.74 15.92
CA ALA A 13 -11.10 11.33 16.26
C ALA A 13 -12.29 10.90 17.13
N SER A 14 -12.91 9.75 16.81
CA SER A 14 -13.67 8.90 17.76
C SER A 14 -14.55 7.90 16.96
N ALA A 15 -13.94 6.78 16.55
CA ALA A 15 -14.51 5.50 16.07
C ALA A 15 -13.50 4.72 15.18
N ARG A 16 -12.42 5.40 14.75
CA ARG A 16 -11.40 4.89 13.81
C ARG A 16 -10.42 3.87 14.41
N ASP A 17 -10.29 3.83 15.73
CA ASP A 17 -9.24 3.08 16.44
C ASP A 17 -9.35 1.55 16.28
N GLN A 18 -10.57 1.04 16.04
CA GLN A 18 -10.81 -0.41 16.02
C GLN A 18 -10.68 -1.04 14.62
N ARG A 19 -10.87 -0.28 13.52
CA ARG A 19 -10.86 -0.86 12.17
C ARG A 19 -9.47 -1.03 11.58
N GLY A 20 -8.57 -0.06 11.79
CA GLY A 20 -7.15 -0.22 11.44
C GLY A 20 -6.49 -1.37 12.21
N SER A 21 -6.96 -1.63 13.43
CA SER A 21 -6.50 -2.73 14.29
C SER A 21 -6.98 -4.13 13.88
N VAL A 22 -8.06 -4.27 13.09
CA VAL A 22 -8.55 -5.60 12.68
C VAL A 22 -7.79 -6.10 11.44
N THR A 23 -7.40 -5.20 10.54
CA THR A 23 -6.67 -5.58 9.32
C THR A 23 -5.19 -5.89 9.56
N SER A 24 -4.60 -5.43 10.66
CA SER A 24 -3.19 -5.64 11.00
C SER A 24 -2.80 -7.09 11.30
N ASP A 25 -3.77 -7.99 11.49
CA ASP A 25 -3.53 -9.43 11.69
C ASP A 25 -4.12 -10.32 10.58
N VAL A 26 -4.85 -9.75 9.63
CA VAL A 26 -5.56 -10.53 8.60
C VAL A 26 -4.59 -10.93 7.48
N ARG A 27 -4.40 -12.25 7.32
CA ARG A 27 -3.78 -12.83 6.12
C ARG A 27 -4.84 -13.30 5.16
N LEU A 28 -4.75 -12.90 3.90
CA LEU A 28 -5.63 -13.35 2.83
C LEU A 28 -4.89 -14.37 1.96
N HIS A 29 -5.46 -15.54 1.81
CA HIS A 29 -4.89 -16.63 1.03
C HIS A 29 -5.60 -16.70 -0.32
N GLY A 30 -4.87 -16.44 -1.40
CA GLY A 30 -5.29 -16.76 -2.76
C GLY A 30 -4.61 -18.03 -3.26
N ASP A 31 -4.97 -18.47 -4.46
CA ASP A 31 -4.41 -19.70 -5.06
C ASP A 31 -2.90 -19.62 -5.31
N ARG A 32 -2.35 -18.42 -5.45
CA ARG A 32 -0.93 -18.18 -5.83
C ARG A 32 -0.15 -17.31 -4.87
N VAL A 33 -0.86 -16.43 -4.17
CA VAL A 33 -0.25 -15.40 -3.35
C VAL A 33 -0.91 -15.37 -1.99
N VAL A 34 -0.13 -14.99 -0.99
CA VAL A 34 -0.65 -14.61 0.32
C VAL A 34 -0.51 -13.10 0.44
N LEU A 35 -1.57 -12.43 0.84
CA LEU A 35 -1.51 -11.05 1.28
C LEU A 35 -1.38 -11.06 2.80
N ARG A 36 -0.34 -10.44 3.32
CA ARG A 36 -0.18 -10.23 4.75
C ARG A 36 -0.01 -8.74 5.06
N PRO A 37 -0.35 -8.28 6.26
CA PRO A 37 -0.13 -6.91 6.65
C PRO A 37 1.36 -6.55 6.47
N ALA A 38 1.61 -5.39 5.88
CA ALA A 38 2.96 -4.90 5.67
C ALA A 38 3.61 -4.57 7.01
N THR A 39 4.92 -4.77 7.09
CA THR A 39 5.73 -4.45 8.27
C THR A 39 6.92 -3.59 7.85
N GLU A 40 7.58 -2.95 8.81
CA GLU A 40 8.76 -2.13 8.50
C GLU A 40 9.88 -2.93 7.83
N GLN A 41 9.93 -4.24 8.06
CA GLN A 41 10.90 -5.14 7.43
C GLN A 41 10.71 -5.26 5.92
N ASP A 42 9.53 -4.90 5.40
CA ASP A 42 9.24 -4.93 3.97
C ASP A 42 9.74 -3.68 3.23
N LEU A 43 10.00 -2.56 3.93
CA LEU A 43 10.36 -1.29 3.32
C LEU A 43 11.56 -1.38 2.36
N PRO A 44 12.68 -2.08 2.69
CA PRO A 44 13.78 -2.23 1.74
C PRO A 44 13.36 -2.96 0.47
N ARG A 45 12.50 -3.97 0.61
CA ARG A 45 12.01 -4.76 -0.52
C ARG A 45 11.05 -3.96 -1.37
N PHE A 46 10.12 -3.23 -0.77
CA PHE A 46 9.20 -2.32 -1.46
C PHE A 46 9.97 -1.25 -2.23
N SER A 47 10.95 -0.61 -1.59
CA SER A 47 11.80 0.39 -2.24
C SER A 47 12.48 -0.17 -3.49
N ALA A 48 13.05 -1.38 -3.39
CA ALA A 48 13.68 -2.04 -4.54
C ALA A 48 12.69 -2.36 -5.68
N ILE A 49 11.43 -2.68 -5.38
CA ILE A 49 10.39 -2.92 -6.38
C ILE A 49 9.97 -1.61 -7.05
N LEU A 50 9.66 -0.59 -6.25
CA LEU A 50 9.17 0.70 -6.72
C LEU A 50 10.20 1.45 -7.56
N GLN A 51 11.50 1.18 -7.36
CA GLN A 51 12.59 1.73 -8.17
C GLN A 51 12.82 0.98 -9.50
N THR A 52 12.17 -0.15 -9.75
CA THR A 52 12.30 -0.83 -11.05
C THR A 52 11.65 0.02 -12.14
N PRO A 53 12.28 0.19 -13.33
CA PRO A 53 11.74 1.05 -14.39
C PRO A 53 10.29 0.73 -14.78
N GLU A 54 9.93 -0.56 -14.77
CA GLU A 54 8.61 -1.06 -15.10
C GLU A 54 7.54 -0.60 -14.09
N VAL A 55 7.93 -0.35 -12.83
CA VAL A 55 7.03 0.11 -11.77
C VAL A 55 7.11 1.63 -11.61
N SER A 56 8.31 2.20 -11.58
CA SER A 56 8.52 3.65 -11.38
C SER A 56 7.91 4.49 -12.50
N ALA A 57 7.77 3.94 -13.71
CA ALA A 57 7.08 4.61 -14.82
C ALA A 57 5.61 4.94 -14.49
N TRP A 58 4.99 4.21 -13.55
CA TRP A 58 3.60 4.39 -13.13
C TRP A 58 3.49 5.00 -11.74
N TRP A 59 4.33 4.55 -10.81
CA TRP A 59 4.28 4.95 -9.39
C TRP A 59 5.14 6.18 -9.08
N GLY A 60 6.04 6.57 -9.98
CA GLY A 60 7.12 7.49 -9.67
C GLY A 60 8.21 6.86 -8.79
N LEU A 61 9.21 7.65 -8.43
CA LEU A 61 10.28 7.22 -7.52
C LEU A 61 9.94 7.66 -6.09
N PRO A 62 10.07 6.77 -5.09
CA PRO A 62 9.98 7.19 -3.70
C PRO A 62 11.11 8.20 -3.43
N SER A 63 10.74 9.35 -2.85
CA SER A 63 11.67 10.48 -2.71
C SER A 63 12.79 10.20 -1.71
N THR A 64 12.47 9.47 -0.63
CA THR A 64 13.40 9.02 0.43
C THR A 64 12.85 7.77 1.12
N PRO A 65 13.68 7.02 1.89
CA PRO A 65 13.19 5.91 2.72
C PRO A 65 12.11 6.32 3.73
N ASP A 66 12.23 7.51 4.33
CA ASP A 66 11.24 8.04 5.27
C ASP A 66 9.92 8.39 4.57
N ALA A 67 9.98 8.95 3.36
CA ALA A 67 8.78 9.22 2.57
C ALA A 67 8.03 7.92 2.25
N LEU A 68 8.76 6.87 1.82
CA LEU A 68 8.16 5.56 1.57
C LEU A 68 7.52 4.98 2.83
N ARG A 69 8.19 5.09 3.98
CA ARG A 69 7.62 4.65 5.27
C ARG A 69 6.30 5.37 5.57
N HIS A 70 6.28 6.70 5.41
CA HIS A 70 5.10 7.50 5.67
C HIS A 70 3.93 7.15 4.74
N GLU A 71 4.22 6.86 3.48
CA GLU A 71 3.22 6.46 2.49
C GLU A 71 2.65 5.05 2.77
N VAL A 72 3.51 4.10 3.08
CA VAL A 72 3.14 2.69 3.35
C VAL A 72 2.31 2.56 4.64
N PHE A 73 2.59 3.39 5.65
CA PHE A 73 1.95 3.31 6.97
C PHE A 73 1.09 4.55 7.29
N ALA A 74 0.55 5.21 6.27
CA ALA A 74 -0.39 6.31 6.48
C ALA A 74 -1.68 5.82 7.18
N ASP A 75 -2.24 6.64 8.08
CA ASP A 75 -3.38 6.26 8.94
C ASP A 75 -4.66 5.86 8.17
N ASP A 76 -4.81 6.33 6.93
CA ASP A 76 -5.93 6.07 6.03
C ASP A 76 -5.62 5.05 4.94
N ILE A 77 -4.42 4.46 4.96
CA ILE A 77 -3.97 3.44 4.03
C ILE A 77 -3.75 2.13 4.78
N VAL A 78 -4.32 1.05 4.25
CA VAL A 78 -3.97 -0.31 4.66
C VAL A 78 -3.04 -0.90 3.61
N THR A 79 -1.80 -1.22 3.99
CA THR A 79 -0.83 -1.83 3.08
C THR A 79 -0.65 -3.32 3.39
N PHE A 80 -0.74 -4.14 2.36
CA PHE A 80 -0.39 -5.56 2.39
C PHE A 80 0.90 -5.80 1.61
N ALA A 81 1.78 -6.65 2.15
CA ALA A 81 2.83 -7.31 1.39
C ALA A 81 2.24 -8.49 0.62
N ILE A 82 2.60 -8.61 -0.65
CA ILE A 82 2.26 -9.76 -1.50
C ILE A 82 3.38 -10.78 -1.37
N GLU A 83 3.07 -12.00 -0.94
CA GLU A 83 4.02 -13.09 -0.77
C GLU A 83 3.80 -14.21 -1.79
N VAL A 84 4.90 -14.74 -2.33
CA VAL A 84 4.97 -16.02 -3.06
C VAL A 84 6.08 -16.84 -2.42
N ASP A 85 5.78 -18.06 -1.98
CA ASP A 85 6.72 -18.95 -1.30
C ASP A 85 7.47 -18.28 -0.13
N GLY A 86 6.77 -17.40 0.61
CA GLY A 86 7.33 -16.65 1.75
C GLY A 86 8.22 -15.46 1.38
N ALA A 87 8.40 -15.17 0.08
CA ALA A 87 9.14 -13.99 -0.37
C ALA A 87 8.19 -12.84 -0.72
N THR A 88 8.47 -11.63 -0.22
CA THR A 88 7.75 -10.42 -0.61
C THR A 88 8.05 -10.08 -2.07
N VAL A 89 7.01 -10.17 -2.92
CA VAL A 89 7.09 -9.94 -4.37
C VAL A 89 6.42 -8.63 -4.81
N GLY A 90 5.71 -7.95 -3.91
CA GLY A 90 4.98 -6.73 -4.22
C GLY A 90 4.25 -6.17 -3.00
N LEU A 91 3.45 -5.15 -3.25
CA LEU A 91 2.59 -4.49 -2.28
C LEU A 91 1.23 -4.15 -2.89
N ILE A 92 0.22 -4.11 -2.01
CA ILE A 92 -1.11 -3.57 -2.30
C ILE A 92 -1.41 -2.51 -1.25
N GLN A 93 -1.75 -1.30 -1.68
CA GLN A 93 -2.30 -0.26 -0.81
C GLN A 93 -3.80 -0.16 -1.04
N CYS A 94 -4.54 -0.10 0.05
CA CYS A 94 -5.99 0.02 0.05
C CYS A 94 -6.38 1.31 0.76
N HIS A 95 -7.24 2.10 0.14
CA HIS A 95 -7.90 3.23 0.80
C HIS A 95 -9.41 3.13 0.66
N GLU A 96 -10.14 3.46 1.72
CA GLU A 96 -11.61 3.48 1.73
C GLU A 96 -12.12 4.90 1.46
N GLU A 97 -13.10 5.02 0.58
CA GLU A 97 -13.89 6.24 0.46
C GLU A 97 -14.93 6.31 1.58
N THR A 98 -14.86 7.36 2.39
CA THR A 98 -15.64 7.47 3.64
C THR A 98 -16.87 8.37 3.51
N THR A 99 -17.10 8.96 2.34
CA THR A 99 -18.26 9.81 2.04
C THR A 99 -19.56 9.01 2.13
N PRO A 100 -20.54 9.42 2.96
CA PRO A 100 -21.79 8.70 3.11
C PRO A 100 -22.53 8.54 1.77
N GLY A 101 -22.97 7.32 1.48
CA GLY A 101 -23.70 6.99 0.25
C GLY A 101 -22.80 6.69 -0.96
N TYR A 102 -21.48 6.83 -0.83
CA TYR A 102 -20.53 6.51 -1.89
C TYR A 102 -19.56 5.42 -1.39
N ARG A 103 -19.94 4.16 -1.60
CA ARG A 103 -19.15 3.00 -1.15
C ARG A 103 -18.17 2.58 -2.25
N SER A 104 -16.92 2.96 -2.10
CA SER A 104 -15.83 2.51 -2.96
C SER A 104 -14.53 2.35 -2.17
N ALA A 105 -13.59 1.59 -2.72
CA ALA A 105 -12.22 1.54 -2.27
C ALA A 105 -11.31 1.74 -3.48
N GLY A 106 -10.21 2.45 -3.29
CA GLY A 106 -9.12 2.46 -4.25
C GLY A 106 -8.05 1.46 -3.85
N LEU A 107 -7.43 0.88 -4.88
CA LEU A 107 -6.37 -0.10 -4.74
C LEU A 107 -5.21 0.32 -5.63
N ASP A 108 -4.02 0.39 -5.05
CA ASP A 108 -2.77 0.58 -5.77
C ASP A 108 -1.93 -0.69 -5.62
N ILE A 109 -1.49 -1.26 -6.74
CA ILE A 109 -0.78 -2.54 -6.76
C ILE A 109 0.53 -2.39 -7.51
N ALA A 110 1.61 -2.90 -6.92
CA ALA A 110 2.91 -3.04 -7.58
C ALA A 110 3.50 -4.42 -7.32
N LEU A 111 4.02 -5.03 -8.39
CA LEU A 111 4.71 -6.31 -8.39
C LEU A 111 6.11 -6.13 -8.95
N ALA A 112 7.07 -6.85 -8.39
CA ALA A 112 8.40 -6.93 -8.99
C ALA A 112 8.31 -7.47 -10.43
N PRO A 113 9.11 -6.96 -11.39
CA PRO A 113 8.96 -7.28 -12.81
C PRO A 113 8.88 -8.78 -13.13
N LYS A 114 9.70 -9.60 -12.47
CA LYS A 114 9.71 -11.07 -12.65
C LYS A 114 8.39 -11.77 -12.30
N HIS A 115 7.51 -11.13 -11.53
CA HIS A 115 6.21 -11.67 -11.10
C HIS A 115 5.02 -11.06 -11.88
N GLN A 116 5.28 -10.23 -12.89
CA GLN A 116 4.24 -9.65 -13.75
C GLN A 116 3.93 -10.59 -14.94
N GLY A 117 2.69 -10.53 -15.45
CA GLY A 117 2.28 -11.27 -16.65
C GLY A 117 2.28 -12.80 -16.52
N GLN A 118 2.25 -13.31 -15.28
CA GLN A 118 2.26 -14.75 -15.00
C GLN A 118 0.83 -15.30 -14.99
N ALA A 119 0.55 -16.23 -15.90
CA ALA A 119 -0.78 -16.81 -16.13
C ALA A 119 -1.02 -18.10 -15.34
#